data_AF-A0A2S6TWL3-F1
#
_entry.id   AF-A0A2S6TWL3-F1
#
_cell.length_a   1.000
_cell.length_b   1.000
_cell.length_c   1.000
_cell.angle_alpha   90.00
_cell.angle_beta   90.00
_cell.angle_gamma   90.00
#
_symmetry.space_group_name_H-M   'P 1'
#
loop_
_entity.id
_entity.type
_entity.pdbx_description
1 polymer ?
#
loop_
_entity_poly.entity_id
_entity_poly.type
_entity_poly.pdbx_seq_one_letter_code
_entity_poly.pdbx_strand_id
1 'polypeptide(L)'
;MREEIAAINRPADKSLHFDSMADQLDAIVQATEEATNTIMGCMEKNDDVVTKLRETITDAAQLALLDQINANGADVFEACSFQDITGQRFSKVVKSVTYVEDRVNALIEVWGKDEIDKIEVKPDKEKTEDEKLLHGPALEGEGISQDEVDKLFD
;
A
#
# COMPACT_ATOMS: atom_id res chain seq x y z
N MET A 1 4.65 -31.67 -3.11
CA MET A 1 3.51 -31.26 -3.96
C MET A 1 2.17 -31.18 -3.23
N ARG A 2 1.51 -32.28 -2.79
CA ARG A 2 0.23 -32.15 -2.06
C ARG A 2 0.34 -31.34 -0.76
N GLU A 3 1.42 -31.57 0.00
CA GLU A 3 1.74 -30.79 1.20
C GLU A 3 2.01 -29.31 0.90
N GLU A 4 2.72 -29.00 -0.20
CA GLU A 4 2.98 -27.61 -0.62
C GLU A 4 1.70 -26.90 -1.04
N ILE A 5 0.80 -27.58 -1.76
CA ILE A 5 -0.50 -27.02 -2.15
C ILE A 5 -1.41 -26.81 -0.94
N ALA A 6 -1.39 -27.74 0.02
CA ALA A 6 -2.10 -27.57 1.29
C ALA A 6 -1.54 -26.37 2.08
N ALA A 7 -0.21 -26.20 2.11
CA ALA A 7 0.45 -25.09 2.79
C ALA A 7 0.19 -23.73 2.13
N ILE A 8 0.04 -23.68 0.81
CA ILE A 8 -0.32 -22.47 0.08
C ILE A 8 -1.80 -22.11 0.26
N ASN A 9 -2.69 -23.10 0.22
CA ASN A 9 -4.14 -22.91 0.40
C ASN A 9 -4.51 -22.57 1.84
N ARG A 10 -3.92 -23.28 2.79
CA ARG A 10 -4.22 -23.14 4.22
C ARG A 10 -2.93 -22.91 5.00
N PRO A 11 -2.27 -21.76 4.77
CA PRO A 11 -1.02 -21.46 5.45
C PRO A 11 -1.26 -21.39 6.96
N ALA A 12 -0.26 -21.85 7.72
CA ALA A 12 -0.29 -21.75 9.17
C ALA A 12 -0.35 -20.29 9.64
N ASP A 13 0.22 -19.38 8.85
CA ASP A 13 0.09 -17.94 8.99
C ASP A 13 -0.98 -17.39 8.06
N LYS A 14 -2.08 -16.88 8.62
CA LYS A 14 -3.22 -16.42 7.83
C LYS A 14 -2.90 -15.23 6.92
N SER A 15 -1.88 -14.42 7.25
CA SER A 15 -1.45 -13.32 6.38
C SER A 15 -0.82 -13.77 5.08
N LEU A 16 -0.45 -15.05 4.97
CA LEU A 16 0.08 -15.66 3.75
C LEU A 16 -1.03 -16.27 2.88
N HIS A 17 -2.30 -16.15 3.26
CA HIS A 17 -3.41 -16.59 2.43
C HIS A 17 -3.54 -15.69 1.20
N PHE A 18 -3.86 -16.25 0.03
CA PHE A 18 -3.88 -15.49 -1.22
C PHE A 18 -4.84 -14.31 -1.22
N ASP A 19 -6.10 -14.51 -0.81
CA ASP A 19 -7.07 -13.42 -0.59
C ASP A 19 -6.46 -12.28 0.24
N SER A 20 -5.85 -12.63 1.39
CA SER A 20 -5.22 -11.65 2.27
C SER A 20 -4.04 -10.94 1.61
N MET A 21 -3.24 -11.61 0.77
CA MET A 21 -2.10 -10.99 0.09
C MET A 21 -2.54 -10.06 -1.04
N ALA A 22 -3.58 -10.44 -1.80
CA ALA A 22 -4.15 -9.60 -2.85
C ALA A 22 -4.76 -8.33 -2.24
N ASP A 23 -5.58 -8.46 -1.20
CA ASP A 23 -6.20 -7.34 -0.50
C ASP A 23 -5.15 -6.38 0.08
N GLN A 24 -4.07 -6.91 0.67
CA GLN A 24 -2.97 -6.10 1.21
C GLN A 24 -2.20 -5.36 0.11
N LEU A 25 -1.96 -6.00 -1.05
CA LEU A 25 -1.31 -5.34 -2.18
C LEU A 25 -2.18 -4.23 -2.77
N ASP A 26 -3.49 -4.44 -2.89
CA ASP A 26 -4.42 -3.42 -3.35
C ASP A 26 -4.52 -2.26 -2.35
N ALA A 27 -4.56 -2.54 -1.05
CA ALA A 27 -4.54 -1.51 -0.01
C ALA A 27 -3.26 -0.66 -0.05
N ILE A 28 -2.10 -1.25 -0.35
CA ILE A 28 -0.85 -0.51 -0.55
C ILE A 28 -0.98 0.43 -1.76
N VAL A 29 -1.51 -0.05 -2.89
CA VAL A 29 -1.70 0.78 -4.08
C VAL A 29 -2.60 1.96 -3.74
N GLN A 30 -3.75 1.71 -3.13
CA GLN A 30 -4.69 2.77 -2.75
C GLN A 30 -4.08 3.78 -1.78
N ALA A 31 -3.47 3.32 -0.69
CA ALA A 31 -2.85 4.21 0.30
C ALA A 31 -1.74 5.07 -0.31
N THR A 32 -0.96 4.52 -1.24
CA THR A 32 0.10 5.29 -1.92
C THR A 32 -0.47 6.30 -2.93
N GLU A 33 -1.56 5.98 -3.63
CA GLU A 33 -2.28 6.91 -4.51
C GLU A 33 -2.88 8.07 -3.70
N GLU A 34 -3.56 7.78 -2.60
CA GLU A 34 -4.17 8.78 -1.72
C GLU A 34 -3.12 9.73 -1.11
N ALA A 35 -2.00 9.18 -0.63
CA ALA A 35 -0.89 9.97 -0.14
C ALA A 35 -0.31 10.88 -1.24
N THR A 36 -0.12 10.35 -2.45
CA THR A 36 0.41 11.12 -3.59
C THR A 36 -0.53 12.25 -3.98
N ASN A 37 -1.84 11.99 -4.08
CA ASN A 37 -2.85 13.02 -4.35
C ASN A 37 -2.87 14.10 -3.27
N THR A 38 -2.71 13.71 -2.01
CA THR A 38 -2.62 14.67 -0.89
C THR A 38 -1.39 15.56 -1.02
N ILE A 39 -0.22 14.98 -1.32
CA ILE A 39 1.03 15.73 -1.50
C ILE A 39 0.90 16.73 -2.67
N MET A 40 0.39 16.27 -3.82
CA MET A 40 0.20 17.13 -4.99
C MET A 40 -0.78 18.27 -4.69
N GLY A 41 -1.93 17.97 -4.05
CA GLY A 41 -2.89 19.01 -3.66
C GLY A 41 -2.34 20.00 -2.63
N CYS A 42 -1.44 19.58 -1.75
CA CYS A 42 -0.71 20.51 -0.87
C CYS A 42 0.25 21.41 -1.65
N MET A 43 0.94 20.88 -2.66
CA MET A 43 1.84 21.68 -3.51
C MET A 43 1.08 22.69 -4.38
N GLU A 44 -0.08 22.33 -4.92
CA GLU A 44 -0.95 23.27 -5.65
C GLU A 44 -1.37 24.45 -4.76
N LYS A 45 -1.81 24.15 -3.53
CA LYS A 45 -2.15 25.20 -2.55
C LYS A 45 -0.96 26.09 -2.20
N ASN A 46 0.25 25.53 -2.16
CA ASN A 46 1.46 26.32 -1.93
C ASN A 46 1.77 27.23 -3.12
N ASP A 47 1.62 26.76 -4.35
CA ASP A 47 1.84 27.58 -5.56
C ASP A 47 0.86 28.75 -5.63
N ASP A 48 -0.41 28.54 -5.24
CA ASP A 48 -1.40 29.61 -5.09
C ASP A 48 -0.95 30.69 -4.08
N VAL A 49 -0.40 30.28 -2.94
CA VAL A 49 0.10 31.20 -1.91
C VAL A 49 1.34 31.95 -2.40
N VAL A 50 2.27 31.25 -3.06
CA VAL A 50 3.47 31.87 -3.63
C VAL A 50 3.11 32.88 -4.72
N THR A 51 2.14 32.56 -5.58
CA THR A 51 1.64 33.45 -6.62
C THR A 51 1.08 34.74 -6.01
N LYS A 52 0.24 34.63 -4.96
CA LYS A 52 -0.28 35.81 -4.24
C LYS A 52 0.83 36.63 -3.57
N LEU A 53 1.83 35.98 -2.97
CA LEU A 53 2.97 36.68 -2.38
C LEU A 53 3.77 37.45 -3.44
N ARG A 54 3.96 36.87 -4.62
CA ARG A 54 4.69 37.48 -5.74
C ARG A 54 4.07 38.81 -6.18
N GLU A 55 2.74 38.98 -6.08
CA GLU A 55 2.06 40.24 -6.40
C GLU A 55 2.40 41.38 -5.43
N THR A 56 2.82 41.05 -4.21
CA THR A 56 3.07 42.03 -3.14
C THR A 56 4.55 42.38 -2.96
N ILE A 57 5.45 41.51 -3.42
CA ILE A 57 6.90 41.64 -3.22
C ILE A 57 7.51 42.34 -4.43
N THR A 58 8.33 43.37 -4.17
CA THR A 58 9.08 44.11 -5.20
C THR A 58 10.58 43.89 -5.12
N ASP A 59 11.08 43.34 -4.01
CA ASP A 59 12.50 43.05 -3.82
C ASP A 59 12.95 41.89 -4.70
N ALA A 60 13.97 42.13 -5.52
CA ALA A 60 14.44 41.16 -6.51
C ALA A 60 15.04 39.89 -5.87
N ALA A 61 15.69 40.01 -4.70
CA ALA A 61 16.26 38.85 -4.03
C ALA A 61 15.15 37.97 -3.44
N GLN A 62 14.10 38.57 -2.90
CA GLN A 62 12.91 37.84 -2.43
C GLN A 62 12.14 37.18 -3.58
N LEU A 63 11.98 37.86 -4.71
CA LEU A 63 11.36 37.27 -5.91
C LEU A 63 12.12 36.03 -6.40
N ALA A 64 13.45 36.06 -6.40
CA ALA A 64 14.28 34.91 -6.76
C ALA A 64 14.10 33.71 -5.81
N LEU A 65 13.79 33.95 -4.53
CA LEU A 65 13.44 32.87 -3.59
C LEU A 65 12.08 32.26 -3.92
N LEU A 66 11.10 33.06 -4.34
CA LEU A 66 9.80 32.54 -4.79
C LEU A 66 9.94 31.71 -6.08
N ASP A 67 10.83 32.10 -6.99
CA ASP A 67 11.15 31.31 -8.19
C ASP A 67 11.74 29.94 -7.81
N GLN A 68 12.63 29.90 -6.82
CA GLN A 68 13.18 28.64 -6.30
C GLN A 68 12.12 27.76 -5.65
N ILE A 69 11.18 28.32 -4.89
CA ILE A 69 10.08 27.54 -4.30
C ILE A 69 9.22 26.90 -5.39
N ASN A 70 8.88 27.65 -6.44
CA ASN A 70 8.09 27.12 -7.55
C ASN A 70 8.84 26.04 -8.33
N ALA A 71 10.16 26.20 -8.54
CA ALA A 71 11.00 25.18 -9.16
C ALA A 71 11.01 23.88 -8.32
N ASN A 72 11.21 24.00 -7.00
CA ASN A 72 11.16 22.85 -6.10
C ASN A 72 9.78 22.16 -6.12
N GLY A 73 8.69 22.94 -6.20
CA GLY A 73 7.33 22.40 -6.34
C GLY A 73 7.16 21.60 -7.63
N ALA A 74 7.70 22.09 -8.75
CA ALA A 74 7.69 21.38 -10.03
C ALA A 74 8.44 20.04 -9.95
N ASP A 75 9.60 20.00 -9.28
CA ASP A 75 10.36 18.76 -9.06
C ASP A 75 9.55 17.74 -8.25
N VAL A 76 8.76 18.19 -7.27
CA VAL A 76 7.87 17.31 -6.49
C VAL A 76 6.75 16.73 -7.37
N PHE A 77 6.12 17.54 -8.24
CA PHE A 77 5.11 17.04 -9.17
C PHE A 77 5.68 15.99 -10.13
N GLU A 78 6.88 16.24 -10.68
CA GLU A 78 7.56 15.27 -11.54
C GLU A 78 7.86 13.97 -10.79
N ALA A 79 8.40 14.07 -9.56
CA ALA A 79 8.66 12.90 -8.72
C ALA A 79 7.39 12.09 -8.43
N CYS A 80 6.29 12.76 -8.10
CA CYS A 80 5.00 12.12 -7.85
C CYS A 80 4.40 11.49 -9.12
N SER A 81 4.68 12.03 -10.31
CA SER A 81 4.19 11.45 -11.58
C SER A 81 4.71 10.02 -11.85
N PHE A 82 5.85 9.63 -11.27
CA PHE A 82 6.36 8.25 -11.35
C PHE A 82 5.51 7.22 -10.59
N GLN A 83 4.60 7.67 -9.72
CA GLN A 83 3.68 6.79 -9.01
C GLN A 83 2.74 6.05 -9.97
N ASP A 84 2.32 6.64 -11.10
CA ASP A 84 1.48 5.96 -12.11
C ASP A 84 2.16 4.68 -12.65
N ILE A 85 3.46 4.76 -12.95
CA ILE A 85 4.25 3.59 -13.39
C ILE A 85 4.33 2.54 -12.28
N THR A 86 4.43 2.99 -11.03
CA THR A 86 4.50 2.12 -9.85
C THR A 86 3.18 1.40 -9.63
N GLY A 87 2.04 2.12 -9.65
CA GLY A 87 0.70 1.55 -9.58
C GLY A 87 0.46 0.50 -10.66
N GLN A 88 0.79 0.80 -11.92
CA GLN A 88 0.67 -0.16 -13.02
C GLN A 88 1.52 -1.43 -12.82
N ARG A 89 2.71 -1.32 -12.22
CA ARG A 89 3.56 -2.47 -11.90
C ARG A 89 2.97 -3.30 -10.78
N PHE A 90 2.45 -2.66 -9.73
CA PHE A 90 1.75 -3.36 -8.65
C PHE A 90 0.52 -4.10 -9.15
N SER A 91 -0.32 -3.48 -9.98
CA SER A 91 -1.49 -4.16 -10.57
C SER A 91 -1.11 -5.39 -11.38
N LYS A 92 0.07 -5.42 -12.02
CA LYS A 92 0.58 -6.62 -12.71
C LYS A 92 1.01 -7.71 -11.73
N VAL A 93 1.60 -7.33 -10.60
CA VAL A 93 1.96 -8.27 -9.52
C VAL A 93 0.68 -8.89 -8.94
N VAL A 94 -0.33 -8.09 -8.61
CA VAL A 94 -1.64 -8.56 -8.12
C VAL A 94 -2.24 -9.58 -9.09
N LYS A 95 -2.32 -9.25 -10.39
CA LYS A 95 -2.81 -10.19 -11.42
C LYS A 95 -2.01 -11.50 -11.49
N SER A 96 -0.71 -11.44 -11.23
CA SER A 96 0.15 -12.62 -11.24
C SER A 96 -0.10 -13.49 -10.00
N VAL A 97 -0.33 -12.88 -8.83
CA VAL A 97 -0.71 -13.59 -7.60
C VAL A 97 -2.05 -14.27 -7.77
N THR A 98 -3.08 -13.57 -8.29
CA THR A 98 -4.40 -14.14 -8.59
C THR A 98 -4.30 -15.30 -9.59
N TYR A 99 -3.44 -15.20 -10.61
CA TYR A 99 -3.23 -16.29 -11.55
C TYR A 99 -2.64 -17.55 -10.90
N VAL A 100 -1.73 -17.39 -9.94
CA VAL A 100 -1.18 -18.52 -9.18
C VAL A 100 -2.26 -19.12 -8.28
N GLU A 101 -3.05 -18.29 -7.61
CA GLU A 101 -4.18 -18.71 -6.78
C GLU A 101 -5.19 -19.55 -7.57
N ASP A 102 -5.64 -19.08 -8.73
CA ASP A 102 -6.56 -19.82 -9.61
C ASP A 102 -6.02 -21.21 -9.95
N ARG A 103 -4.70 -21.32 -10.16
CA ARG A 103 -4.08 -22.59 -10.52
C ARG A 103 -3.96 -23.53 -9.35
N VAL A 104 -3.67 -23.01 -8.17
CA VAL A 104 -3.68 -23.76 -6.91
C VAL A 104 -5.10 -24.27 -6.63
N ASN A 105 -6.11 -23.42 -6.76
CA ASN A 105 -7.52 -23.78 -6.62
C ASN A 105 -7.95 -24.89 -7.59
N ALA A 106 -7.56 -24.81 -8.86
CA ALA A 106 -7.81 -25.87 -9.83
C ALA A 106 -7.15 -27.22 -9.45
N LEU A 107 -5.96 -27.20 -8.86
CA LEU A 107 -5.29 -28.42 -8.40
C LEU A 107 -5.98 -29.03 -7.16
N ILE A 108 -6.49 -28.19 -6.26
CA ILE A 108 -7.29 -28.62 -5.11
C ILE A 108 -8.58 -29.29 -5.56
N GLU A 109 -9.27 -28.72 -6.56
CA GLU A 109 -10.48 -29.33 -7.14
C GLU A 109 -10.21 -30.72 -7.71
N VAL A 110 -9.10 -30.89 -8.45
CA VAL A 110 -8.71 -32.17 -9.05
C VAL A 110 -8.38 -33.23 -7.99
N TRP A 111 -7.76 -32.83 -6.88
CA TRP A 111 -7.35 -33.77 -5.82
C TRP A 111 -8.42 -34.05 -4.77
N GLY A 112 -9.48 -33.24 -4.74
CA GLY A 112 -10.54 -33.32 -3.74
C GLY A 112 -10.18 -32.53 -2.49
N LYS A 113 -11.00 -31.52 -2.18
CA LYS A 113 -10.82 -30.62 -1.04
C LYS A 113 -10.67 -31.37 0.29
N ASP A 114 -11.50 -32.39 0.50
CA ASP A 114 -11.49 -33.22 1.72
C ASP A 114 -10.17 -33.96 1.95
N GLU A 115 -9.42 -34.29 0.89
CA GLU A 115 -8.13 -34.97 0.99
C GLU A 115 -6.99 -33.99 1.26
N ILE A 116 -7.10 -32.77 0.75
CA ILE A 116 -6.15 -31.67 1.00
C ILE A 116 -6.29 -31.16 2.44
N ASP A 117 -7.53 -31.02 2.94
CA ASP A 117 -7.82 -30.50 4.28
C ASP A 117 -7.33 -31.42 5.41
N LYS A 118 -7.13 -32.72 5.12
CA LYS A 118 -6.56 -33.70 6.05
C LYS A 118 -5.05 -33.56 6.24
N ILE A 119 -4.37 -32.79 5.38
CA ILE A 119 -2.92 -32.60 5.45
C ILE A 119 -2.61 -31.56 6.55
N GLU A 120 -1.84 -31.97 7.55
CA GLU A 120 -1.34 -31.04 8.57
C GLU A 120 -0.29 -30.11 7.96
N VAL A 121 -0.60 -28.81 7.95
CA VAL A 121 0.34 -27.74 7.59
C VAL A 121 1.03 -27.27 8.86
N LYS A 122 2.36 -27.43 8.92
CA LYS A 122 3.18 -26.92 10.02
C LYS A 122 3.67 -25.51 9.69
N PRO A 123 3.74 -24.60 10.67
CA PRO A 123 4.36 -23.30 10.47
C PRO A 123 5.85 -23.48 10.14
N ASP A 124 6.34 -22.74 9.14
CA ASP A 124 7.75 -22.78 8.74
C ASP A 124 8.68 -22.24 9.83
N LYS A 125 8.23 -21.20 10.58
CA LYS A 125 8.94 -20.58 11.72
C LYS A 125 7.98 -19.90 12.70
N GLU A 126 8.32 -19.85 13.98
CA GLU A 126 7.69 -18.93 14.94
C GLU A 126 8.16 -17.49 14.65
N LYS A 127 7.20 -16.56 14.52
CA LYS A 127 7.49 -15.13 14.38
C LYS A 127 8.16 -14.62 15.66
N THR A 128 9.21 -13.83 15.51
CA THR A 128 9.83 -13.05 16.59
C THR A 128 8.86 -11.98 17.12
N GLU A 129 9.12 -11.45 18.32
CA GLU A 129 8.27 -10.37 18.90
C GLU A 129 8.22 -9.14 17.99
N ASP A 130 9.34 -8.77 17.36
CA ASP A 130 9.40 -7.64 16.43
C ASP A 130 8.58 -7.91 15.15
N GLU A 131 8.64 -9.12 14.59
CA GLU A 131 7.84 -9.49 13.42
C GLU A 131 6.33 -9.50 13.71
N LYS A 132 5.92 -9.68 14.97
CA LYS A 132 4.51 -9.59 15.38
C LYS A 132 4.00 -8.15 15.41
N LEU A 133 4.88 -7.16 15.50
CA LEU A 133 4.55 -5.73 15.52
C LEU A 133 4.50 -5.10 14.12
N LEU A 134 5.04 -5.79 13.11
CA LEU A 134 5.01 -5.32 11.73
C LEU A 134 3.62 -5.57 11.12
N HIS A 135 2.77 -4.56 11.19
CA HIS A 135 1.50 -4.54 10.48
C HIS A 135 1.63 -3.74 9.17
N GLY A 136 0.99 -4.24 8.12
CA GLY A 136 0.80 -3.48 6.88
C GLY A 136 -0.17 -2.31 7.08
N PRO A 137 -0.44 -1.52 6.02
CA PRO A 137 -1.52 -0.53 6.04
C PRO A 137 -2.81 -1.19 6.53
N ALA A 138 -3.54 -0.52 7.41
CA ALA A 138 -4.82 -1.02 7.89
C ALA A 138 -5.79 -1.12 6.70
N LEU A 139 -6.44 -2.28 6.57
CA LEU A 139 -7.54 -2.44 5.61
C LEU A 139 -8.74 -1.58 6.04
N GLU A 140 -9.66 -1.36 5.10
CA GLU A 140 -10.87 -0.58 5.37
C GLU A 140 -11.64 -1.20 6.56
N GLY A 141 -11.82 -0.42 7.62
CA GLY A 141 -12.49 -0.84 8.86
C GLY A 141 -11.59 -1.51 9.92
N GLU A 142 -10.31 -1.74 9.65
CA GLU A 142 -9.35 -2.27 10.63
C GLU A 142 -8.53 -1.18 11.36
N GLY A 143 -8.62 0.07 10.90
CA GLY A 143 -7.98 1.21 11.54
C GLY A 143 -8.64 1.60 12.86
N ILE A 144 -7.85 2.12 13.80
CA ILE A 144 -8.37 2.73 15.04
C ILE A 144 -9.17 3.99 14.65
N SER A 145 -10.39 4.11 15.15
CA SER A 145 -11.23 5.27 14.86
C SER A 145 -10.70 6.53 15.55
N GLN A 146 -10.94 7.71 14.97
CA GLN A 146 -10.54 8.97 15.61
C GLN A 146 -11.17 9.13 17.00
N ASP A 147 -12.41 8.65 17.19
CA ASP A 147 -13.09 8.62 18.49
C ASP A 147 -12.38 7.73 19.53
N GLU A 148 -11.65 6.70 19.09
CA GLU A 148 -10.82 5.86 19.96
C GLU A 148 -9.46 6.49 20.24
N VAL A 149 -8.89 7.20 19.26
CA VAL A 149 -7.67 7.99 19.45
C VAL A 149 -7.90 9.09 20.47
N ASP A 150 -9.01 9.81 20.37
CA ASP A 150 -9.33 10.94 21.27
C ASP A 150 -9.50 10.44 22.72
N LYS A 151 -10.06 9.25 22.94
CA LYS A 151 -10.18 8.61 24.27
C LYS A 151 -8.85 8.24 24.93
N LEU A 152 -7.73 8.21 24.19
CA LEU A 152 -6.41 7.92 24.74
C LEU A 152 -5.73 9.17 25.31
N PHE A 153 -6.23 10.37 24.98
CA PHE A 153 -5.66 11.66 25.38
C PHE A 153 -6.54 12.47 26.35
N ASP A 154 -7.70 11.94 26.73
CA ASP A 154 -8.59 12.42 27.81
C ASP A 154 -8.43 11.61 29.11
#